data_AF-A0A397FAZ0-F1
#
_entry.id   AF-A0A397FAZ0-F1
#
_cell.length_a   1.000
_cell.length_b   1.000
_cell.length_c   1.000
_cell.angle_alpha   90.00
_cell.angle_beta   90.00
_cell.angle_gamma   90.00
#
_symmetry.space_group_name_H-M   'P 1'
#
loop_
_entity.id
_entity.type
_entity.pdbx_description
1 polymer ?
#
loop_
_entity_poly.entity_id
_entity_poly.type
_entity_poly.pdbx_seq_one_letter_code
_entity_poly.pdbx_strand_id
1 'polypeptide(L)'
;MEVCARPLCVEAGTKTCSRCHVRRYCSRECQASDWKAHKPVCAARQPRWHERIPRTRVYERFVVSFQLRVEDEYVFGGEMVGTYGEQTGGEPCAPQFMAYVQLAKAKSVLPSDWTDEDDRQLMQLASGAIHSAIEQSDVVTRFGYGEQLVLRALAETIVGPLGQWVDEY
;
A
#
# COMPACT_ATOMS: atom_id res chain seq x y z
N MET A 1 -22.35 -9.41 -23.76
CA MET A 1 -21.40 -10.25 -23.00
C MET A 1 -20.03 -10.08 -23.63
N GLU A 2 -18.99 -9.83 -22.85
CA GLU A 2 -17.62 -9.71 -23.36
C GLU A 2 -17.02 -11.10 -23.60
N VAL A 3 -16.24 -11.24 -24.68
CA VAL A 3 -15.52 -12.47 -25.02
C VAL A 3 -14.32 -12.65 -24.07
N CYS A 4 -13.95 -13.90 -23.81
CA CYS A 4 -12.76 -14.25 -23.04
C CYS A 4 -11.51 -13.52 -23.55
N ALA A 5 -10.72 -12.96 -22.63
CA ALA A 5 -9.55 -12.15 -22.94
C ALA A 5 -8.34 -12.96 -23.43
N ARG A 6 -8.33 -14.29 -23.25
CA ARG A 6 -7.26 -15.14 -23.78
C ARG A 6 -7.29 -15.10 -25.31
N PRO A 7 -6.16 -14.85 -25.99
CA PRO A 7 -6.08 -14.94 -27.44
C PRO A 7 -6.61 -16.30 -27.95
N LEU A 8 -7.40 -16.26 -29.02
CA LEU A 8 -8.00 -17.43 -29.68
C LEU A 8 -9.11 -18.16 -28.89
N CYS A 9 -9.55 -17.64 -27.74
CA CYS A 9 -10.72 -18.16 -27.04
C CYS A 9 -11.98 -17.40 -27.48
N VAL A 10 -13.04 -18.13 -27.82
CA VAL A 10 -14.33 -17.55 -28.28
C VAL A 10 -15.43 -17.63 -27.23
N GLU A 11 -15.15 -18.26 -26.08
CA GLU A 11 -16.09 -18.41 -24.98
C GLU A 11 -16.42 -17.07 -24.30
N ALA A 12 -17.56 -17.01 -23.62
CA ALA A 12 -17.94 -15.84 -22.83
C ALA A 12 -17.01 -15.63 -21.62
N GLY A 13 -16.54 -14.40 -21.42
CA GLY A 13 -15.76 -14.01 -20.26
C GLY A 13 -16.63 -13.84 -19.03
N THR A 14 -16.95 -14.94 -18.34
CA THR A 14 -17.85 -14.93 -17.17
C THR A 14 -17.18 -14.55 -15.86
N LYS A 15 -15.84 -14.61 -15.78
CA LYS A 15 -15.05 -14.32 -14.58
C LYS A 15 -14.14 -13.12 -14.81
N THR A 16 -14.06 -12.20 -13.87
CA THR A 16 -13.11 -11.07 -13.94
C THR A 16 -11.79 -11.43 -13.29
N CYS A 17 -10.69 -10.85 -13.78
CA CYS A 17 -9.42 -10.88 -13.07
C CYS A 17 -9.61 -10.28 -11.67
N SER A 18 -9.34 -11.04 -10.62
CA SER A 18 -9.51 -10.59 -9.24
C SER A 18 -8.63 -9.41 -8.85
N ARG A 19 -7.57 -9.12 -9.63
CA ARG A 19 -6.61 -8.06 -9.32
C ARG A 19 -6.94 -6.72 -9.96
N CYS A 20 -7.34 -6.70 -11.24
CA CYS A 20 -7.66 -5.44 -11.93
C CYS A 20 -9.16 -5.26 -12.22
N HIS A 21 -9.97 -6.33 -12.10
CA HIS A 21 -11.39 -6.36 -12.48
C HIS A 21 -11.72 -5.91 -13.92
N VAL A 22 -10.73 -5.70 -14.78
CA VAL A 22 -10.89 -5.25 -16.18
C VAL A 22 -10.95 -6.42 -17.16
N ARG A 23 -9.94 -7.30 -17.15
CA ARG A 23 -9.92 -8.45 -18.08
C ARG A 23 -10.89 -9.52 -17.60
N ARG A 24 -11.66 -10.10 -18.53
CA ARG A 24 -12.60 -11.19 -18.28
C ARG A 24 -12.14 -12.49 -18.95
N TYR A 25 -12.34 -13.62 -18.27
CA TYR A 25 -11.95 -14.95 -18.73
C TYR A 25 -13.11 -15.93 -18.50
N CYS A 26 -13.20 -16.97 -19.33
CA CYS A 26 -14.16 -18.06 -19.10
C CYS A 26 -13.69 -19.00 -17.97
N SER A 27 -12.37 -19.14 -17.78
CA SER A 27 -11.77 -20.08 -16.83
C SER A 27 -10.44 -19.59 -16.25
N ARG A 28 -9.97 -20.25 -15.18
CA ARG A 28 -8.68 -19.93 -14.54
C ARG A 28 -7.50 -20.30 -15.44
N GLU A 29 -7.64 -21.36 -16.24
CA GLU A 29 -6.65 -21.79 -17.24
C GLU A 29 -6.48 -20.71 -18.32
N CYS A 30 -7.59 -20.10 -18.75
CA CYS A 30 -7.51 -19.01 -19.72
C CYS A 30 -6.83 -17.76 -19.15
N GLN A 31 -7.11 -17.42 -17.89
CA GLN A 31 -6.39 -16.35 -17.18
C GLN A 31 -4.89 -16.66 -17.05
N ALA A 32 -4.52 -17.90 -16.69
CA ALA A 32 -3.13 -18.31 -16.53
C ALA A 32 -2.37 -18.26 -17.86
N SER A 33 -3.01 -18.68 -18.96
CA SER A 33 -2.41 -18.61 -20.31
C SER A 33 -2.17 -17.16 -20.77
N ASP A 34 -3.05 -16.23 -20.42
CA ASP A 34 -2.89 -14.81 -20.76
C ASP A 34 -1.94 -14.07 -19.80
N TRP A 35 -1.62 -14.65 -18.63
CA TRP A 35 -0.94 -13.96 -17.54
C TRP A 35 0.38 -13.30 -17.93
N LYS A 36 1.20 -13.95 -18.76
CA LYS A 36 2.49 -13.38 -19.20
C LYS A 36 2.32 -12.04 -19.92
N ALA A 37 1.29 -11.92 -20.76
CA ALA A 37 0.97 -10.69 -21.48
C ALA A 37 0.14 -9.73 -20.61
N HIS A 38 -0.78 -10.26 -19.81
CA HIS A 38 -1.66 -9.47 -18.96
C HIS A 38 -0.94 -8.82 -17.78
N LYS A 39 0.02 -9.49 -17.13
CA LYS A 39 0.69 -9.07 -15.89
C LYS A 39 1.14 -7.60 -15.87
N PRO A 40 1.89 -7.07 -16.86
CA PRO A 40 2.32 -5.67 -16.84
C PRO A 40 1.12 -4.70 -16.87
N VAL A 41 0.12 -4.98 -17.71
CA VAL A 41 -1.10 -4.15 -17.82
C VAL A 41 -1.99 -4.29 -16.58
N CYS A 42 -2.04 -5.50 -16.00
CA CYS A 42 -2.74 -5.78 -14.76
C CYS A 42 -2.15 -4.97 -13.61
N ALA A 43 -0.82 -4.88 -13.54
CA ALA A 43 -0.10 -4.15 -12.50
C ALA A 43 -0.36 -2.64 -12.61
N ALA A 44 -0.34 -2.09 -13.82
CA ALA A 44 -0.62 -0.68 -14.10
C ALA A 44 -2.09 -0.28 -13.86
N ARG A 45 -3.00 -1.26 -13.77
CA ARG A 45 -4.44 -1.06 -13.52
C ARG A 45 -4.89 -1.46 -12.12
N GLN A 46 -3.96 -1.74 -11.21
CA GLN A 46 -4.30 -1.84 -9.81
C GLN A 46 -4.87 -0.49 -9.38
N PRO A 47 -6.02 -0.46 -8.65
CA PRO A 47 -6.45 0.78 -8.03
C PRO A 47 -5.25 1.34 -7.28
N ARG A 48 -4.93 2.62 -7.50
CA ARG A 48 -3.94 3.25 -6.63
C ARG A 48 -4.40 3.05 -5.19
N TRP A 49 -3.46 2.95 -4.26
CA TRP A 49 -3.72 2.75 -2.83
C TRP A 49 -4.71 3.76 -2.21
N HIS A 50 -4.99 4.86 -2.93
CA HIS A 50 -5.87 5.97 -2.57
C HIS A 50 -7.09 6.17 -3.51
N GLU A 51 -7.27 5.34 -4.55
CA GLU A 51 -8.35 5.52 -5.54
C GLU A 51 -9.71 5.01 -5.04
N ARG A 52 -10.79 5.74 -5.38
CA ARG A 52 -12.19 5.36 -5.10
C ARG A 52 -12.50 5.10 -3.61
N ILE A 53 -11.76 5.74 -2.72
CA ILE A 53 -12.02 5.71 -1.27
C ILE A 53 -12.13 7.14 -0.72
N PRO A 54 -12.88 7.37 0.38
CA PRO A 54 -12.95 8.68 1.01
C PRO A 54 -11.57 9.17 1.46
N ARG A 55 -11.31 10.49 1.40
CA ARG A 55 -10.02 11.09 1.80
C ARG A 55 -9.58 10.69 3.22
N THR A 56 -10.52 10.61 4.16
CA THR A 56 -10.26 10.13 5.53
C THR A 56 -9.68 8.72 5.56
N ARG A 57 -10.15 7.81 4.69
CA ARG A 57 -9.59 6.47 4.54
C ARG A 57 -8.20 6.49 3.90
N VAL A 58 -7.92 7.46 3.04
CA VAL A 58 -6.56 7.64 2.48
C VAL A 58 -5.57 7.93 3.60
N TYR A 59 -5.90 8.82 4.54
CA TYR A 59 -5.02 9.14 5.67
C TYR A 59 -4.78 7.93 6.57
N GLU A 60 -5.84 7.20 6.95
CA GLU A 60 -5.72 6.00 7.77
C GLU A 60 -4.81 4.94 7.11
N ARG A 61 -5.01 4.70 5.81
CA ARG A 61 -4.19 3.77 5.04
C ARG A 61 -2.74 4.21 4.98
N PHE A 62 -2.48 5.52 4.84
CA PHE A 62 -1.12 6.04 4.82
C PHE A 62 -0.43 5.85 6.17
N VAL A 63 -1.09 6.17 7.28
CA VAL A 63 -0.57 5.92 8.64
C VAL A 63 -0.29 4.43 8.85
N VAL A 64 -1.22 3.56 8.46
CA VAL A 64 -1.03 2.11 8.61
C VAL A 64 0.08 1.59 7.70
N SER A 65 0.32 2.19 6.53
CA SER A 65 1.47 1.82 5.70
C SER A 65 2.80 2.09 6.40
N PHE A 66 2.90 3.19 7.15
CA PHE A 66 4.07 3.47 7.98
C PHE A 66 4.20 2.46 9.12
N GLN A 67 3.12 2.19 9.87
CA GLN A 67 3.16 1.23 10.98
C GLN A 67 3.55 -0.19 10.51
N LEU A 68 3.00 -0.65 9.39
CA LEU A 68 3.36 -1.93 8.79
C LEU A 68 4.83 -1.97 8.36
N ARG A 69 5.38 -0.85 7.88
CA ARG A 69 6.80 -0.78 7.55
C ARG A 69 7.67 -0.86 8.79
N VAL A 70 7.32 -0.12 9.84
CA VAL A 70 8.03 -0.18 11.14
C VAL A 70 8.05 -1.62 11.66
N GLU A 71 6.92 -2.32 11.60
CA GLU A 71 6.82 -3.74 11.96
C GLU A 71 7.73 -4.61 11.09
N ASP A 72 7.66 -4.46 9.76
CA ASP A 72 8.43 -5.28 8.84
C ASP A 72 9.96 -5.02 8.98
N GLU A 73 10.39 -3.79 9.27
CA GLU A 73 11.80 -3.48 9.57
C GLU A 73 12.27 -4.12 10.88
N TYR A 74 11.43 -4.11 11.92
CA TYR A 74 11.75 -4.78 13.17
C TYR A 74 11.83 -6.31 13.01
N VAL A 75 10.82 -6.90 12.36
CA VAL A 75 10.69 -8.37 12.26
C VAL A 75 11.64 -8.97 11.23
N PHE A 76 11.82 -8.32 10.07
CA PHE A 76 12.57 -8.87 8.94
C PHE A 76 13.85 -8.10 8.62
N GLY A 77 13.88 -6.78 8.83
CA GLY A 77 15.06 -5.94 8.62
C GLY A 77 16.08 -6.03 9.75
N GLY A 78 15.62 -6.28 10.98
CA GLY A 78 16.45 -6.24 12.19
C GLY A 78 16.70 -4.84 12.74
N GLU A 79 16.00 -3.82 12.24
CA GLU A 79 16.18 -2.40 12.61
C GLU A 79 15.16 -1.96 13.66
N MET A 80 15.60 -1.19 14.66
CA MET A 80 14.73 -0.65 15.73
C MET A 80 14.30 0.77 15.40
N VAL A 81 13.25 0.89 14.58
CA VAL A 81 12.71 2.16 14.09
C VAL A 81 11.29 2.41 14.62
N GLY A 82 10.76 3.61 14.39
CA GLY A 82 9.42 4.01 14.83
C GLY A 82 9.18 3.73 16.32
N THR A 83 8.06 3.06 16.64
CA THR A 83 7.67 2.78 18.03
C THR A 83 8.69 1.91 18.77
N TYR A 84 9.35 0.97 18.08
CA TYR A 84 10.37 0.11 18.67
C TYR A 84 11.64 0.87 19.04
N GLY A 85 12.08 1.78 18.16
CA GLY A 85 13.19 2.68 18.44
C GLY A 85 12.88 3.64 19.58
N GLU A 86 11.72 4.31 19.54
CA GLU A 86 11.29 5.27 20.55
C GLU A 86 11.19 4.65 21.95
N GLN A 87 10.64 3.43 22.06
CA GLN A 87 10.54 2.69 23.34
C GLN A 87 11.90 2.37 23.98
N THR A 88 12.97 2.32 23.18
CA THR A 88 14.34 2.06 23.65
C THR A 88 15.17 3.34 23.83
N GLY A 89 14.55 4.51 23.68
CA GLY A 89 15.20 5.82 23.79
C GLY A 89 15.86 6.31 22.51
N GLY A 90 15.54 5.69 21.37
CA GLY A 90 15.93 6.14 20.03
C GLY A 90 15.13 7.34 19.52
N GLU A 91 15.22 7.61 18.23
CA GLU A 91 14.51 8.72 17.59
C GLU A 91 12.98 8.58 17.77
N PRO A 92 12.25 9.67 18.11
CA PRO A 92 10.79 9.63 18.23
C PRO A 92 10.09 9.25 16.91
N CYS A 93 8.86 8.74 17.01
CA CYS A 93 8.09 8.36 15.80
C CYS A 93 7.77 9.56 14.89
N ALA A 94 7.53 10.74 15.46
CA ALA A 94 6.99 11.88 14.71
C ALA A 94 7.95 12.42 13.63
N PRO A 95 9.27 12.65 13.90
CA PRO A 95 10.24 12.98 12.85
C PRO A 95 10.33 11.94 11.74
N GLN A 96 10.38 10.64 12.09
CA GLN A 96 10.44 9.54 11.12
C GLN A 96 9.19 9.49 10.23
N PHE A 97 8.01 9.68 10.81
CA PHE A 97 6.77 9.78 10.04
C PHE A 97 6.77 10.99 9.12
N MET A 98 7.30 12.13 9.57
CA MET A 98 7.42 13.31 8.73
C MET A 98 8.38 13.08 7.55
N ALA A 99 9.51 12.43 7.77
CA ALA A 99 10.43 12.01 6.70
C ALA A 99 9.73 11.08 5.69
N TYR A 100 8.94 10.12 6.18
CA TYR A 100 8.13 9.23 5.34
C TYR A 100 7.12 9.99 4.47
N VAL A 101 6.45 11.02 5.02
CA VAL A 101 5.56 11.92 4.26
C VAL A 101 6.33 12.69 3.18
N GLN A 102 7.50 13.24 3.51
CA GLN A 102 8.31 14.00 2.54
C GLN A 102 8.82 13.12 1.40
N LEU A 103 9.24 11.88 1.69
CA LEU A 103 9.60 10.92 0.64
C LEU A 103 8.41 10.57 -0.26
N ALA A 104 7.22 10.39 0.30
CA ALA A 104 6.01 10.12 -0.48
C ALA A 104 5.68 11.27 -1.44
N LYS A 105 5.88 12.51 -1.01
CA LYS A 105 5.76 13.71 -1.86
C LYS A 105 6.83 13.75 -2.94
N ALA A 106 8.09 13.57 -2.58
CA ALA A 106 9.22 13.57 -3.51
C ALA A 106 9.06 12.53 -4.62
N LYS A 107 8.49 11.36 -4.29
CA LYS A 107 8.20 10.27 -5.24
C LYS A 107 6.85 10.39 -5.95
N SER A 108 6.07 11.46 -5.70
CA SER A 108 4.74 11.69 -6.29
C SER A 108 3.76 10.52 -6.08
N VAL A 109 3.81 9.90 -4.89
CA VAL A 109 2.99 8.72 -4.53
C VAL A 109 1.63 9.13 -3.96
N LEU A 110 1.55 10.34 -3.40
CA LEU A 110 0.31 10.91 -2.88
C LEU A 110 -0.70 11.20 -4.01
N PRO A 111 -2.01 11.27 -3.69
CA PRO A 111 -3.02 11.77 -4.61
C PRO A 111 -2.58 13.06 -5.33
N SER A 112 -2.87 13.17 -6.63
CA SER A 112 -2.45 14.34 -7.43
C SER A 112 -3.13 15.64 -7.01
N ASP A 113 -4.22 15.56 -6.25
CA ASP A 113 -4.98 16.67 -5.70
C ASP A 113 -4.71 16.89 -4.19
N TRP A 114 -3.57 16.39 -3.68
CA TRP A 114 -3.15 16.57 -2.30
C TRP A 114 -2.79 18.03 -2.00
N THR A 115 -3.20 18.51 -0.83
CA THR A 115 -3.08 19.90 -0.39
C THR A 115 -2.43 20.00 0.99
N ASP A 116 -2.09 21.22 1.41
CA ASP A 116 -1.58 21.49 2.76
C ASP A 116 -2.61 21.19 3.87
N GLU A 117 -3.91 21.18 3.54
CA GLU A 117 -4.95 20.73 4.47
C GLU A 117 -4.87 19.22 4.69
N ASP A 118 -4.59 18.45 3.64
CA ASP A 118 -4.40 17.00 3.74
C ASP A 118 -3.18 16.69 4.63
N ASP A 119 -2.10 17.46 4.52
CA ASP A 119 -0.96 17.34 5.43
C ASP A 119 -1.36 17.56 6.88
N ARG A 120 -2.11 18.63 7.17
CA ARG A 120 -2.56 18.93 8.54
C ARG A 120 -3.44 17.81 9.10
N GLN A 121 -4.39 17.33 8.32
CA GLN A 121 -5.29 16.24 8.74
C GLN A 121 -4.54 14.92 8.92
N LEU A 122 -3.60 14.62 8.04
CA LEU A 122 -2.75 13.44 8.14
C LEU A 122 -1.89 13.48 9.42
N MET A 123 -1.22 14.61 9.69
CA MET A 123 -0.37 14.77 10.87
C MET A 123 -1.19 14.73 12.16
N GLN A 124 -2.39 15.32 12.16
CA GLN A 124 -3.32 15.24 13.29
C GLN A 124 -3.71 13.78 13.58
N LEU A 125 -4.08 13.01 12.57
CA LEU A 125 -4.40 11.58 12.71
C LEU A 125 -3.19 10.77 13.20
N ALA A 126 -2.01 11.06 12.64
CA ALA A 126 -0.77 10.33 12.94
C ALA A 126 -0.32 10.51 14.39
N SER A 127 -0.50 11.70 14.97
CA SER A 127 0.01 12.07 16.31
C SER A 127 -0.31 11.09 17.44
N GLY A 128 -1.44 10.38 17.38
CA GLY A 128 -1.79 9.33 18.34
C GLY A 128 -1.57 7.91 17.83
N ALA A 129 -1.57 7.71 16.51
CA ALA A 129 -1.60 6.39 15.91
C ALA A 129 -0.20 5.77 15.71
N ILE A 130 0.81 6.58 15.34
CA ILE A 130 2.13 6.09 14.94
C ILE A 130 2.94 5.46 16.09
N HIS A 131 2.53 5.69 17.33
CA HIS A 131 3.21 5.18 18.53
C HIS A 131 2.82 3.74 18.89
N SER A 132 1.88 3.13 18.18
CA SER A 132 1.43 1.75 18.42
C SER A 132 1.78 0.84 17.25
N ALA A 133 2.20 -0.39 17.55
CA ALA A 133 2.32 -1.45 16.56
C ALA A 133 0.93 -1.81 15.99
N ILE A 134 0.90 -2.32 14.76
CA ILE A 134 -0.33 -2.79 14.12
C ILE A 134 -0.16 -4.24 13.67
N GLU A 135 -1.08 -5.12 14.08
CA GLU A 135 -1.03 -6.50 13.64
C GLU A 135 -1.70 -6.66 12.27
N GLN A 136 -1.26 -7.67 11.51
CA GLN A 136 -1.88 -7.99 10.22
C GLN A 136 -3.40 -8.29 10.35
N SER A 137 -3.80 -8.92 11.46
CA SER A 137 -5.19 -9.19 11.84
C SER A 137 -6.02 -7.91 11.95
N ASP A 138 -5.45 -6.85 12.53
CA ASP A 138 -6.09 -5.54 12.68
C ASP A 138 -6.34 -4.88 11.32
N VAL A 139 -5.36 -4.97 10.42
CA VAL A 139 -5.47 -4.43 9.06
C VAL A 139 -6.58 -5.13 8.28
N VAL A 140 -6.65 -6.47 8.36
CA VAL A 140 -7.71 -7.25 7.70
C VAL A 140 -9.09 -6.91 8.28
N THR A 141 -9.19 -6.76 9.59
CA THR A 141 -10.44 -6.38 10.26
C THR A 141 -10.88 -4.97 9.87
N ARG A 142 -9.94 -4.03 9.76
CA ARG A 142 -10.23 -2.61 9.51
C ARG A 142 -10.49 -2.27 8.05
N PHE A 143 -9.74 -2.87 7.12
CA PHE A 143 -9.77 -2.51 5.70
C PHE A 143 -10.23 -3.64 4.78
N GLY A 144 -10.18 -4.89 5.25
CA GLY A 144 -10.52 -6.07 4.48
C GLY A 144 -9.30 -6.89 4.06
N TYR A 145 -9.57 -8.07 3.52
CA TYR A 145 -8.53 -9.03 3.16
C TYR A 145 -7.67 -8.53 1.99
N GLY A 146 -6.35 -8.61 2.15
CA GLY A 146 -5.38 -8.27 1.12
C GLY A 146 -4.89 -6.82 1.16
N GLU A 147 -5.53 -5.98 1.98
CA GLU A 147 -5.15 -4.57 2.14
C GLU A 147 -3.75 -4.39 2.74
N GLN A 148 -3.33 -5.30 3.62
CA GLN A 148 -1.97 -5.32 4.15
C GLN A 148 -0.90 -5.39 3.04
N LEU A 149 -1.18 -6.09 1.93
CA LEU A 149 -0.25 -6.20 0.81
C LEU A 149 -0.18 -4.89 0.01
N VAL A 150 -1.32 -4.20 -0.13
CA VAL A 150 -1.38 -2.89 -0.81
C VAL A 150 -0.61 -1.84 -0.01
N LEU A 151 -0.79 -1.82 1.32
CA LEU A 151 -0.15 -0.86 2.20
C LEU A 151 1.35 -1.13 2.38
N ARG A 152 1.78 -2.39 2.39
CA ARG A 152 3.21 -2.74 2.34
C ARG A 152 3.87 -2.35 1.02
N ALA A 153 3.19 -2.59 -0.12
CA ALA A 153 3.70 -2.16 -1.43
C ALA A 153 3.79 -0.64 -1.55
N LEU A 154 2.86 0.10 -0.91
CA LEU A 154 2.95 1.55 -0.77
C LEU A 154 4.21 1.96 0.01
N ALA A 155 4.45 1.34 1.16
CA ALA A 155 5.63 1.66 1.97
C ALA A 155 6.95 1.32 1.27
N GLU A 156 7.02 0.18 0.59
CA GLU A 156 8.19 -0.18 -0.24
C GLU A 156 8.42 0.84 -1.37
N THR A 157 7.35 1.35 -1.99
CA THR A 157 7.47 2.43 -2.98
C THR A 157 8.07 3.69 -2.36
N ILE A 158 7.65 4.04 -1.14
CA ILE A 158 8.09 5.26 -0.44
C ILE A 158 9.51 5.14 0.08
N VAL A 159 9.87 4.04 0.73
CA VAL A 159 11.15 3.90 1.45
C VAL A 159 12.19 3.12 0.63
N GLY A 160 11.76 2.09 -0.12
CA GLY A 160 12.65 1.17 -0.82
C GLY A 160 12.52 -0.26 -0.27
N PRO A 161 13.43 -1.20 -0.64
CA PRO A 161 13.49 -2.53 -0.05
C PRO A 161 13.70 -2.49 1.46
N LEU A 162 13.37 -3.58 2.18
CA LEU A 162 13.63 -3.72 3.63
C LEU A 162 15.12 -3.59 3.94
N GLY A 163 15.44 -3.12 5.15
CA GLY A 163 16.81 -2.76 5.55
C GLY A 163 17.28 -1.41 4.99
N GLN A 164 16.39 -0.67 4.33
CA GLN A 164 16.57 0.74 4.05
C GLN A 164 15.53 1.47 4.87
N TRP A 165 15.95 2.14 5.94
CA TRP A 165 15.10 3.09 6.63
C TRP A 165 15.47 4.52 6.20
N VAL A 166 14.61 5.47 6.55
CA VAL A 166 14.92 6.90 6.37
C VAL A 166 16.06 7.26 7.32
N ASP A 167 17.29 7.11 6.87
CA ASP A 167 18.46 7.68 7.53
C ASP A 167 18.47 9.20 7.30
N GLU A 168 18.61 9.93 8.41
CA GLU A 168 18.82 11.38 8.58
C GLU A 168 18.84 12.27 7.32
N TYR A 169 17.85 13.19 7.25
CA TYR A 169 18.02 14.49 6.57
C TYR A 169 18.13 15.60 7.62
#